data_AF-A0A0A6ZPH7-F1
#
_entry.id   AF-A0A0A6ZPH7-F1
#
_cell.length_a   1.000
_cell.length_b   1.000
_cell.length_c   1.000
_cell.angle_alpha   90.00
_cell.angle_beta   90.00
_cell.angle_gamma   90.00
#
_symmetry.space_group_name_H-M   'P 1'
#
loop_
_entity.id
_entity.type
_entity.pdbx_description
1 polymer ?
#
loop_
_entity_poly.entity_id
_entity_poly.type
_entity_poly.pdbx_seq_one_letter_code
_entity_poly.pdbx_strand_id
1 'polypeptide(L)'
;MSGVTANDLRTAEATVRSREENEFTDWFSLWGPWHAVLKRTEADRWAQAEEQKYEMLENEYSQRVADRLKASGLSGDADAEREAGAQVMRETEQQIYRQLTDEVLALRLSENGSTTAPFIITSHKHKPQTGLTPEKL
;
A
#
# COMPACT_ATOMS: atom_id res chain seq x y z
N MET A 1 -21.19 18.23 25.99
CA MET A 1 -20.39 16.98 25.93
C MET A 1 -20.77 16.22 24.67
N SER A 2 -19.84 15.50 24.04
CA SER A 2 -20.04 14.83 22.73
C SER A 2 -20.89 13.56 22.78
N GLY A 3 -21.27 13.06 23.97
CA GLY A 3 -22.02 11.80 24.13
C GLY A 3 -21.17 10.54 23.98
N VAL A 4 -19.87 10.66 23.68
CA VAL A 4 -18.93 9.54 23.55
C VAL A 4 -18.43 9.12 24.94
N THR A 5 -18.51 7.82 25.22
CA THR A 5 -18.06 7.22 26.48
C THR A 5 -16.65 6.65 26.38
N ALA A 6 -16.02 6.38 27.53
CA ALA A 6 -14.75 5.67 27.57
C ALA A 6 -14.84 4.24 27.01
N ASN A 7 -16.02 3.62 27.05
CA ASN A 7 -16.23 2.31 26.45
C ASN A 7 -16.22 2.39 24.92
N ASP A 8 -16.87 3.41 24.36
CA ASP A 8 -16.91 3.64 22.91
C ASP A 8 -15.51 3.83 22.35
N LEU A 9 -14.63 4.54 23.07
CA LEU A 9 -13.23 4.70 22.68
C LEU A 9 -12.48 3.36 22.62
N ARG A 10 -12.64 2.48 23.62
CA ARG A 10 -12.01 1.15 23.61
C ARG A 10 -12.55 0.25 22.50
N THR A 11 -13.85 0.28 22.27
CA THR A 11 -14.48 -0.48 21.18
C THR A 11 -14.02 0.03 19.82
N ALA A 12 -13.93 1.35 19.64
CA ALA A 12 -13.42 1.95 18.41
C ALA A 12 -11.96 1.55 18.16
N GLU A 13 -11.09 1.63 19.18
CA GLU A 13 -9.69 1.21 19.07
C GLU A 13 -9.56 -0.25 18.65
N ALA A 14 -10.27 -1.17 19.32
CA ALA A 14 -10.25 -2.58 19.00
C ALA A 14 -10.74 -2.85 17.56
N THR A 15 -11.77 -2.12 17.12
CA THR A 15 -12.32 -2.23 15.76
C THR A 15 -11.30 -1.75 14.73
N VAL A 16 -10.67 -0.59 14.95
CA VAL A 16 -9.67 -0.05 14.03
C VAL A 16 -8.48 -1.01 13.93
N ARG A 17 -7.94 -1.48 15.05
CA ARG A 17 -6.81 -2.41 15.06
C ARG A 17 -7.14 -3.71 14.29
N SER A 18 -8.34 -4.25 14.52
CA SER A 18 -8.80 -5.44 13.80
C SER A 18 -8.91 -5.19 12.29
N ARG A 19 -9.50 -4.07 11.86
CA ARG A 19 -9.61 -3.77 10.43
C ARG A 19 -8.27 -3.44 9.80
N GLU A 20 -7.39 -2.74 10.51
CA GLU A 20 -6.05 -2.44 10.04
C GLU A 20 -5.28 -3.74 9.71
N GLU A 21 -5.32 -4.73 10.60
CA GLU A 21 -4.67 -6.03 10.39
C GLU A 21 -5.21 -6.78 9.15
N ASN A 22 -6.51 -6.65 8.85
CA ASN A 22 -7.17 -7.46 7.82
C ASN A 22 -7.36 -6.73 6.47
N GLU A 23 -7.49 -5.41 6.48
CA GLU A 23 -7.95 -4.62 5.32
C GLU A 23 -6.93 -3.57 4.88
N PHE A 24 -5.95 -3.21 5.73
CA PHE A 24 -5.07 -2.07 5.44
C PHE A 24 -4.27 -2.23 4.16
N THR A 25 -3.69 -3.41 3.91
CA THR A 25 -2.87 -3.62 2.71
C THR A 25 -3.70 -3.52 1.44
N ASP A 26 -4.93 -4.03 1.46
CA ASP A 26 -5.85 -3.91 0.32
C ASP A 26 -6.27 -2.46 0.11
N TRP A 27 -6.64 -1.76 1.17
CA TRP A 27 -6.97 -0.33 1.14
C TRP A 27 -5.81 0.51 0.61
N PHE A 28 -4.59 0.25 1.10
CA PHE A 28 -3.38 0.96 0.71
C PHE A 28 -3.04 0.74 -0.76
N SER A 29 -3.26 -0.48 -1.26
CA SER A 29 -3.03 -0.83 -2.67
C SER A 29 -3.92 -0.04 -3.64
N LEU A 30 -5.08 0.46 -3.19
CA LEU A 30 -5.97 1.33 -3.95
C LEU A 30 -5.82 2.82 -3.64
N TRP A 31 -4.90 3.19 -2.75
CA TRP A 31 -4.79 4.57 -2.27
C TRP A 31 -4.14 5.48 -3.32
N GLY A 32 -4.84 6.56 -3.70
CA GLY A 32 -4.38 7.47 -4.76
C GLY A 32 -2.95 8.02 -4.59
N PRO A 33 -2.53 8.46 -3.39
CA PRO A 33 -1.14 8.84 -3.13
C PRO A 33 -0.13 7.71 -3.37
N TRP A 34 -0.48 6.47 -3.05
CA TRP A 34 0.39 5.32 -3.33
C TRP A 34 0.52 5.09 -4.84
N HIS A 35 -0.58 5.15 -5.60
CA HIS A 35 -0.53 5.11 -7.06
C HIS A 35 0.33 6.22 -7.66
N ALA A 36 0.28 7.42 -7.09
CA ALA A 36 1.10 8.54 -7.54
C ALA A 36 2.60 8.29 -7.33
N VAL A 37 2.98 7.57 -6.26
CA VAL A 37 4.35 7.12 -6.04
C VAL A 37 4.73 6.08 -7.10
N LEU A 38 3.93 5.02 -7.25
CA LEU A 38 4.19 3.94 -8.21
C LEU A 38 4.38 4.45 -9.64
N LYS A 39 3.52 5.36 -10.10
CA LYS A 39 3.65 5.97 -11.44
C LYS A 39 4.96 6.71 -11.66
N ARG A 40 5.57 7.25 -10.60
CA ARG A 40 6.83 8.00 -10.66
C ARG A 40 8.07 7.14 -10.45
N THR A 41 7.98 6.10 -9.62
CA THR A 41 9.16 5.33 -9.18
C THR A 41 9.24 3.94 -9.82
N GLU A 42 8.10 3.38 -10.21
CA GLU A 42 7.97 2.01 -10.73
C GLU A 42 7.15 2.01 -12.04
N ALA A 43 7.43 2.96 -12.94
CA ALA A 43 6.61 3.28 -14.11
C ALA A 43 6.36 2.07 -15.03
N ASP A 44 7.38 1.24 -15.28
CA ASP A 44 7.26 0.04 -16.12
C ASP A 44 6.35 -1.01 -15.48
N ARG A 45 6.49 -1.24 -14.17
CA ARG A 45 5.61 -2.16 -13.41
C ARG A 45 4.18 -1.64 -13.36
N TRP A 46 4.00 -0.33 -13.23
CA TRP A 46 2.69 0.31 -13.31
C TRP A 46 2.04 0.08 -14.68
N ALA A 47 2.79 0.29 -15.77
CA ALA A 47 2.29 0.06 -17.13
C ALA A 47 1.89 -1.40 -17.35
N GLN A 48 2.70 -2.35 -16.87
CA GLN A 48 2.39 -3.77 -16.93
C GLN A 48 1.12 -4.13 -16.14
N ALA A 49 0.93 -3.58 -14.95
CA ALA A 49 -0.29 -3.78 -14.17
C ALA A 49 -1.53 -3.22 -14.87
N GLU A 50 -1.42 -2.05 -15.53
CA GLU A 50 -2.53 -1.52 -16.34
C GLU A 50 -2.86 -2.43 -17.52
N GLU A 51 -1.86 -2.96 -18.21
CA GLU A 51 -2.05 -3.92 -19.32
C GLU A 51 -2.76 -5.19 -18.84
N GLN A 52 -2.28 -5.80 -17.75
CA GLN A 52 -2.92 -6.97 -17.14
C GLN A 52 -4.37 -6.70 -16.73
N LYS A 53 -4.67 -5.51 -16.19
CA LYS A 53 -6.04 -5.11 -15.88
C LYS A 53 -6.89 -5.10 -17.14
N TYR A 54 -6.43 -4.49 -18.23
CA TYR A 54 -7.20 -4.48 -19.49
C TYR A 54 -7.38 -5.88 -20.07
N GLU A 55 -6.36 -6.74 -20.04
CA GLU A 55 -6.46 -8.13 -20.48
C GLU A 55 -7.49 -8.92 -19.66
N MET A 56 -7.50 -8.79 -18.34
CA MET A 56 -8.50 -9.45 -17.50
C MET A 56 -9.91 -8.94 -17.78
N LEU A 57 -10.06 -7.63 -18.02
CA LEU A 57 -11.36 -7.06 -18.36
C LEU A 57 -11.85 -7.50 -19.73
N GLU A 58 -10.97 -7.63 -20.72
CA GLU A 58 -11.34 -8.13 -22.04
C GLU A 58 -11.74 -9.62 -22.01
N ASN A 59 -10.98 -10.43 -21.28
CA ASN A 59 -11.11 -11.88 -21.32
C ASN A 59 -12.13 -12.46 -20.31
N GLU A 60 -12.25 -11.87 -19.12
CA GLU A 60 -12.98 -12.48 -18.00
C GLU A 60 -14.20 -11.69 -17.53
N TYR A 61 -14.27 -10.38 -17.81
CA TYR A 61 -15.27 -9.49 -17.23
C TYR A 61 -16.71 -9.98 -17.47
N SER A 62 -17.06 -10.22 -18.74
CA SER A 62 -18.41 -10.63 -19.12
C SER A 62 -18.83 -11.93 -18.44
N GLN A 63 -17.92 -12.91 -18.37
CA GLN A 63 -18.18 -14.19 -17.73
C GLN A 63 -18.34 -14.04 -16.21
N ARG A 64 -17.45 -13.28 -15.56
CA ARG A 64 -17.50 -13.00 -14.12
C ARG A 64 -18.79 -12.29 -13.71
N VAL A 65 -19.26 -11.32 -14.51
CA VAL A 65 -20.54 -10.63 -14.29
C VAL A 65 -21.70 -11.61 -14.41
N ALA A 66 -21.73 -12.43 -15.48
CA ALA A 66 -22.78 -13.42 -15.69
C ALA A 66 -22.84 -14.45 -14.56
N ASP A 67 -21.68 -14.96 -14.10
CA ASP A 67 -21.61 -15.92 -13.00
C ASP A 67 -22.11 -15.34 -11.68
N ARG A 68 -21.77 -14.09 -11.37
CA ARG A 68 -22.28 -13.38 -10.19
C ARG A 68 -23.79 -13.21 -10.24
N LEU A 69 -24.33 -12.73 -11.36
CA LEU A 69 -25.79 -12.54 -11.52
C LEU A 69 -26.54 -13.85 -11.41
N LYS A 70 -26.00 -14.92 -12.00
CA LYS A 70 -26.54 -16.26 -11.90
C LYS A 70 -26.53 -16.77 -10.46
N ALA A 71 -25.43 -16.57 -9.73
CA ALA A 71 -25.30 -16.98 -8.33
C ALA A 71 -26.29 -16.22 -7.41
N SER A 72 -26.57 -14.96 -7.70
CA SER A 72 -27.55 -14.16 -6.96
C SER A 72 -29.00 -14.34 -7.44
N GLY A 73 -29.23 -15.03 -8.57
CA GLY A 73 -30.57 -15.20 -9.15
C GLY A 73 -31.17 -13.90 -9.72
N LEU A 74 -30.33 -12.93 -10.08
CA LEU A 74 -30.72 -11.57 -10.50
C LEU A 74 -30.46 -11.30 -11.99
N SER A 75 -30.29 -12.33 -12.81
CA SER A 75 -30.10 -12.17 -14.26
C SER A 75 -31.30 -11.45 -14.90
N GLY A 76 -31.02 -10.43 -15.71
CA GLY A 76 -32.04 -9.61 -16.38
C GLY A 76 -32.54 -8.41 -15.57
N ASP A 77 -32.07 -8.23 -14.33
CA ASP A 77 -32.27 -6.99 -13.57
C ASP A 77 -31.17 -5.99 -13.93
N ALA A 78 -31.55 -4.86 -14.52
CA ALA A 78 -30.60 -3.88 -15.05
C ALA A 78 -29.77 -3.18 -13.96
N ASP A 79 -30.32 -2.99 -12.76
CA ASP A 79 -29.59 -2.38 -11.66
C ASP A 79 -28.62 -3.39 -11.03
N ALA A 80 -29.03 -4.66 -10.92
CA ALA A 80 -28.16 -5.75 -10.51
C ALA A 80 -27.01 -5.96 -11.50
N GLU A 81 -27.27 -5.90 -12.81
CA GLU A 81 -26.24 -5.97 -13.85
C GLU A 81 -25.21 -4.85 -13.71
N ARG A 82 -25.66 -3.61 -13.44
CA ARG A 82 -24.78 -2.47 -13.21
C ARG A 82 -23.92 -2.65 -11.97
N GLU A 83 -24.50 -3.06 -10.86
CA GLU A 83 -23.76 -3.27 -9.61
C GLU A 83 -22.78 -4.45 -9.72
N ALA A 84 -23.20 -5.56 -10.34
CA ALA A 84 -22.35 -6.72 -10.57
C ALA A 84 -21.12 -6.34 -11.43
N GLY A 85 -21.32 -5.55 -12.49
CA GLY A 85 -20.24 -5.00 -13.29
C GLY A 85 -19.28 -4.14 -12.48
N ALA A 86 -19.79 -3.16 -11.73
CA ALA A 86 -18.97 -2.30 -10.89
C ALA A 86 -18.19 -3.08 -9.81
N GLN A 87 -18.77 -4.16 -9.29
CA GLN A 87 -18.09 -5.00 -8.31
C GLN A 87 -16.99 -5.87 -8.97
N VAL A 88 -17.21 -6.42 -10.16
CA VAL A 88 -16.16 -7.16 -10.90
C VAL A 88 -15.00 -6.23 -11.27
N MET A 89 -15.29 -4.99 -11.67
CA MET A 89 -14.24 -3.97 -11.91
C MET A 89 -13.40 -3.75 -10.64
N ARG A 90 -14.04 -3.45 -9.51
CA ARG A 90 -13.35 -3.21 -8.23
C ARG A 90 -12.51 -4.40 -7.77
N GLU A 91 -13.03 -5.61 -7.91
CA GLU A 91 -12.30 -6.84 -7.53
C GLU A 91 -11.08 -7.08 -8.43
N THR A 92 -11.21 -6.80 -9.72
CA THR A 92 -10.10 -6.92 -10.68
C THR A 92 -9.01 -5.89 -10.38
N GLU A 93 -9.37 -4.63 -10.15
CA GLU A 93 -8.43 -3.58 -9.74
C GLU A 93 -7.74 -3.91 -8.41
N GLN A 94 -8.50 -4.36 -7.42
CA GLN A 94 -7.95 -4.77 -6.12
C GLN A 94 -6.91 -5.88 -6.28
N GLN A 95 -7.22 -6.93 -7.04
CA GLN A 95 -6.32 -8.04 -7.27
C GLN A 95 -5.00 -7.58 -7.91
N ILE A 96 -5.09 -6.82 -8.99
CA ILE A 96 -3.92 -6.34 -9.75
C ILE A 96 -3.06 -5.38 -8.92
N TYR A 97 -3.67 -4.37 -8.31
CA TYR A 97 -2.90 -3.38 -7.56
C TYR A 97 -2.37 -3.92 -6.23
N ARG A 98 -3.05 -4.89 -5.61
CA ARG A 98 -2.53 -5.60 -4.45
C ARG A 98 -1.26 -6.36 -4.80
N GLN A 99 -1.28 -7.13 -5.89
CA GLN A 99 -0.10 -7.84 -6.35
C GLN A 99 1.06 -6.89 -6.64
N LEU A 100 0.83 -5.81 -7.39
CA LEU A 100 1.87 -4.80 -7.67
C LEU A 100 2.44 -4.19 -6.39
N THR A 101 1.58 -3.89 -5.41
CA THR A 101 1.99 -3.32 -4.13
C THR A 101 2.88 -4.29 -3.35
N ASP A 102 2.47 -5.55 -3.24
CA ASP A 102 3.23 -6.58 -2.54
C ASP A 102 4.61 -6.80 -3.20
N GLU A 103 4.68 -6.85 -4.53
CA GLU A 103 5.94 -6.97 -5.27
C GLU A 103 6.90 -5.80 -5.01
N VAL A 104 6.39 -4.56 -5.09
CA VAL A 104 7.22 -3.35 -4.90
C VAL A 104 7.71 -3.24 -3.46
N LEU A 105 6.85 -3.51 -2.47
CA LEU A 105 7.24 -3.47 -1.06
C LEU A 105 8.26 -4.57 -0.70
N ALA A 106 8.14 -5.77 -1.29
CA ALA A 106 9.09 -6.85 -1.08
C ALA A 106 10.52 -6.47 -1.51
N LEU A 107 10.67 -5.74 -2.62
CA LEU A 107 11.98 -5.24 -3.08
C LEU A 107 12.61 -4.32 -2.03
N ARG A 108 11.83 -3.37 -1.48
CA ARG A 108 12.31 -2.42 -0.47
C ARG A 108 12.66 -3.07 0.85
N LEU A 109 11.91 -4.08 1.28
CA LEU A 109 12.23 -4.85 2.47
C LEU A 109 13.55 -5.63 2.31
N SER A 110 13.81 -6.19 1.12
CA SER A 110 15.06 -6.89 0.81
C SER A 110 16.29 -5.96 0.76
N GLU A 111 16.12 -4.75 0.20
CA GLU A 111 17.16 -3.70 0.16
C GLU A 111 17.52 -3.23 1.57
N ASN A 112 16.52 -3.04 2.43
CA ASN A 112 16.71 -2.60 3.82
C ASN A 112 17.33 -3.70 4.70
N GLY A 113 17.03 -4.98 4.44
CA GLY A 113 17.67 -6.12 5.13
C GLY A 113 19.15 -6.31 4.79
N SER A 114 19.58 -5.84 3.61
CA SER A 114 20.99 -5.87 3.19
C SER A 114 21.82 -4.67 3.69
N THR A 115 21.15 -3.59 4.13
CA THR A 115 21.80 -2.33 4.57
C THR A 115 22.02 -2.27 6.09
N THR A 116 22.01 -3.41 6.80
CA THR A 116 22.48 -3.50 8.19
C THR A 116 24.01 -3.68 8.24
N ALA A 117 24.77 -2.77 7.62
CA ALA A 117 26.16 -2.56 7.98
C ALA A 117 26.19 -1.52 9.12
N PRO A 118 26.83 -1.79 10.27
CA PRO A 118 26.85 -0.85 11.38
C PRO A 118 27.50 0.46 10.93
N PHE A 119 26.81 1.58 11.16
CA PHE A 119 27.35 2.92 10.97
C PHE A 119 28.47 3.14 12.01
N ILE A 120 29.71 2.80 11.65
CA ILE A 120 30.89 3.04 12.48
C ILE A 120 31.18 4.55 12.44
N ILE A 121 30.72 5.28 13.46
CA ILE A 121 31.21 6.64 13.70
C ILE A 121 32.68 6.51 14.14
N THR A 122 33.60 6.74 13.22
CA THR A 122 35.02 6.84 13.56
C THR A 122 35.24 8.16 14.31
N SER A 123 35.30 8.07 15.64
CA SER A 123 35.64 9.19 16.50
C SER A 123 37.09 9.64 16.20
N HIS A 124 37.24 10.75 15.49
CA HIS A 124 38.52 11.41 15.31
C HIS A 124 38.97 12.00 16.66
N LYS A 125 39.95 11.36 17.31
CA LYS A 125 40.63 11.95 18.46
C LYS A 125 41.28 13.27 18.05
N HIS A 126 40.77 14.37 18.60
CA HIS A 126 41.40 15.68 18.50
C HIS A 126 42.74 15.66 19.27
N LYS A 127 43.84 15.91 18.56
CA LYS A 127 45.19 16.06 19.13
C LYS A 127 45.26 17.46 19.77
N PRO A 128 45.67 17.62 21.04
CA PRO A 128 45.80 18.95 21.63
C PRO A 128 46.98 19.69 20.99
N GLN A 129 46.71 20.89 20.45
CA GLN A 129 47.76 21.78 19.93
C GLN A 129 48.60 22.34 21.08
N THR A 130 49.90 22.36 20.85
CA THR A 130 50.94 22.75 21.80
C THR A 130 51.27 24.22 21.62
N GLY A 131 51.34 24.97 22.73
CA GLY A 131 52.27 26.09 22.89
C GLY A 131 51.73 27.49 22.63
N LEU A 132 51.59 28.28 23.70
CA LEU A 132 51.96 29.69 23.71
C LEU A 132 52.54 30.04 25.09
N THR A 133 53.84 30.30 25.12
CA THR A 133 54.57 30.92 26.24
C THR A 133 54.27 32.42 26.27
N PRO A 134 54.04 33.05 27.43
CA PRO A 134 54.00 34.50 27.51
C PRO A 134 55.42 35.09 27.55
N GLU A 135 55.67 36.04 26.67
CA GLU A 135 56.81 36.96 26.72
C GLU A 135 56.79 37.80 28.00
N LYS A 136 58.01 38.14 28.40
CA LYS A 136 58.39 38.87 29.59
C LYS A 136 58.30 40.37 29.33
N LEU A 137 57.60 41.11 30.20
CA LEU A 137 57.90 42.50 30.58
C LEU A 137 57.32 42.77 31.97
#